data_AF-A0A937B265-F1
#
_entry.id   AF-A0A937B265-F1
#
_cell.length_a   1.000
_cell.length_b   1.000
_cell.length_c   1.000
_cell.angle_alpha   90.00
_cell.angle_beta   90.00
_cell.angle_gamma   90.00
#
_symmetry.space_group_name_H-M   'P 1'
#
loop_
_entity.id
_entity.type
_entity.pdbx_description
1 polymer ?
#
loop_
_entity_poly.entity_id
_entity_poly.type
_entity_poly.pdbx_seq_one_letter_code
_entity_poly.pdbx_strand_id
1 'polypeptide(L)'
;MARYFGEPPLSAIWEGSGNVMALAVLRAAGRHPEAAADTLSRLVRTADKAFKVGPLAQALERTLKSGDAERRARFLCEGMAKIAAVAALVEAGSPFAALYAETRLGATHFAQYGAADLGDAGTALIDRALAA
;
A
#
# COMPACT_ATOMS: atom_id res chain seq x y z
N MET A 1 15.28 19.34 10.15
CA MET A 1 13.94 18.77 10.40
C MET A 1 12.82 19.81 10.30
N ALA A 2 12.83 20.91 11.07
CA ALA A 2 11.70 21.87 11.13
C ALA A 2 11.18 22.40 9.78
N ARG A 3 12.06 22.67 8.80
CA ARG A 3 11.66 23.15 7.47
C ARG A 3 10.86 22.14 6.65
N TYR A 4 11.11 20.83 6.80
CA TYR A 4 10.40 19.77 6.07
C TYR A 4 9.08 19.35 6.72
N PHE A 5 8.90 19.63 8.02
CA PHE A 5 7.68 19.31 8.78
C PHE A 5 6.70 20.50 8.87
N GLY A 6 7.15 21.73 8.57
CA GLY A 6 6.34 22.95 8.67
C GLY A 6 5.55 23.32 7.41
N GLU A 7 5.90 22.75 6.25
CA GLU A 7 5.06 22.84 5.07
C GLU A 7 4.01 21.72 5.17
N PRO A 8 2.69 22.00 5.14
CA PRO A 8 1.74 20.92 4.81
C PRO A 8 2.26 20.30 3.50
N PRO A 9 2.29 18.97 3.34
CA PRO A 9 2.87 18.36 2.16
C PRO A 9 2.13 18.92 0.96
N LEU A 10 2.73 19.93 0.31
CA LEU A 10 2.05 20.72 -0.71
C LEU A 10 1.58 19.74 -1.79
N SER A 11 2.40 18.72 -2.06
CA SER A 11 2.13 17.54 -2.89
C SER A 11 0.79 16.85 -2.62
N ALA A 12 0.36 16.69 -1.36
CA ALA A 12 -0.89 16.01 -1.02
C ALA A 12 -2.15 16.88 -1.15
N ILE A 13 -1.98 18.19 -1.36
CA ILE A 13 -3.07 19.16 -1.52
C ILE A 13 -3.13 19.65 -2.99
N TRP A 14 -1.98 19.89 -3.62
CA TRP A 14 -1.85 20.54 -4.91
C TRP A 14 -2.29 19.66 -6.10
N GLU A 15 -2.07 18.34 -6.04
CA GLU A 15 -2.52 17.40 -7.08
C GLU A 15 -3.88 16.75 -6.75
N GLY A 16 -4.55 17.27 -5.72
CA GLY A 16 -5.83 16.80 -5.23
C GLY A 16 -5.74 16.22 -3.82
N SER A 17 -6.70 16.57 -2.97
CA SER A 17 -6.79 15.98 -1.62
C SER A 17 -6.88 14.45 -1.70
N GLY A 18 -6.47 13.74 -0.65
CA GLY A 18 -6.49 12.28 -0.64
C GLY A 18 -7.85 11.65 -0.98
N ASN A 19 -8.97 12.39 -0.82
CA ASN A 19 -10.29 11.96 -1.29
C ASN A 19 -10.38 11.98 -2.82
N VAL A 20 -9.92 13.07 -3.46
CA VAL A 20 -9.94 13.22 -4.91
C VAL A 20 -9.10 12.14 -5.59
N MET A 21 -7.92 11.82 -5.03
CA MET A 21 -7.07 10.73 -5.50
C MET A 21 -7.75 9.36 -5.37
N ALA A 22 -8.32 9.06 -4.20
CA ALA A 22 -9.03 7.80 -3.98
C ALA A 22 -10.23 7.64 -4.94
N LEU A 23 -10.98 8.72 -5.18
CA LEU A 23 -12.09 8.73 -6.14
C LEU A 23 -11.62 8.66 -7.60
N ALA A 24 -10.44 9.19 -7.92
CA ALA A 24 -9.85 9.05 -9.26
C ALA A 24 -9.50 7.57 -9.55
N VAL A 25 -8.91 6.87 -8.58
CA VAL A 25 -8.67 5.43 -8.66
C VAL A 25 -9.97 4.66 -8.88
N LEU A 26 -11.01 4.96 -8.08
CA LEU A 26 -12.32 4.32 -8.24
C LEU A 26 -12.94 4.61 -9.63
N ARG A 27 -12.86 5.85 -10.11
CA ARG A 27 -13.34 6.22 -11.45
C ARG A 27 -12.55 5.56 -12.57
N ALA A 28 -11.25 5.34 -12.41
CA ALA A 28 -10.45 4.59 -13.38
C ALA A 28 -10.87 3.11 -13.41
N ALA A 29 -11.05 2.49 -12.25
CA ALA A 29 -11.52 1.12 -12.13
C ALA A 29 -12.94 0.92 -12.69
N GLY A 30 -13.83 1.89 -12.49
CA GLY A 30 -15.20 1.85 -13.05
C GLY A 30 -15.24 2.00 -14.58
N ARG A 31 -14.33 2.78 -15.18
CA ARG A 31 -14.24 2.93 -16.65
C ARG A 31 -13.65 1.71 -17.33
N HIS A 32 -12.70 1.02 -16.67
CA HIS A 32 -11.98 -0.12 -17.23
C HIS A 32 -11.93 -1.29 -16.24
N PRO A 33 -13.07 -1.95 -15.97
CA PRO A 33 -13.18 -2.95 -14.90
C PRO A 33 -12.30 -4.19 -15.13
N GLU A 34 -12.18 -4.65 -16.38
CA GLU A 34 -11.33 -5.80 -16.72
C GLU A 34 -9.84 -5.51 -16.50
N ALA A 35 -9.37 -4.33 -16.93
CA ALA A 35 -7.99 -3.90 -16.73
C ALA A 35 -7.66 -3.72 -15.24
N ALA A 36 -8.60 -3.20 -14.46
CA ALA A 36 -8.44 -3.09 -13.01
C ALA A 36 -8.35 -4.47 -12.34
N ALA A 37 -9.20 -5.41 -12.74
CA ALA A 37 -9.17 -6.79 -12.24
C ALA A 37 -7.86 -7.51 -12.60
N ASP A 38 -7.40 -7.42 -13.85
CA ASP A 38 -6.12 -8.00 -14.26
C ASP A 38 -4.94 -7.39 -13.51
N THR A 39 -4.93 -6.05 -13.36
CA THR A 39 -3.89 -5.34 -12.61
C THR A 39 -3.82 -5.84 -11.16
N LEU A 40 -4.96 -5.88 -10.45
CA LEU A 40 -5.00 -6.38 -9.08
C LEU A 40 -4.56 -7.85 -9.01
N SER A 41 -5.03 -8.68 -9.93
CA SER A 41 -4.68 -10.11 -9.99
C SER A 41 -3.18 -10.33 -10.17
N ARG A 42 -2.53 -9.54 -11.05
CA ARG A 42 -1.07 -9.58 -11.24
C ARG A 42 -0.32 -9.17 -9.99
N LEU A 43 -0.73 -8.07 -9.36
CA LEU A 43 -0.10 -7.58 -8.13
C LEU A 43 -0.22 -8.61 -7.00
N VAL A 44 -1.39 -9.23 -6.85
CA VAL A 44 -1.63 -10.30 -5.86
C VAL A 44 -0.71 -11.48 -6.11
N ARG A 45 -0.61 -11.99 -7.36
CA ARG A 45 0.29 -13.11 -7.70
C ARG A 45 1.74 -12.83 -7.34
N THR A 46 2.20 -11.59 -7.53
CA THR A 46 3.56 -11.20 -7.16
C THR A 46 3.71 -11.06 -5.64
N ALA A 47 2.81 -10.31 -4.99
CA ALA A 47 2.88 -10.04 -3.55
C ALA A 47 2.72 -11.30 -2.68
N ASP A 48 1.89 -12.27 -3.12
CA ASP A 48 1.67 -13.55 -2.42
C ASP A 48 2.96 -14.39 -2.27
N LYS A 49 4.02 -14.09 -3.04
CA LYS A 49 5.34 -14.71 -2.87
C LYS A 49 6.03 -14.29 -1.57
N ALA A 50 5.68 -13.13 -1.00
CA ALA A 50 6.25 -12.62 0.25
C ALA A 50 5.25 -12.67 1.42
N PHE A 51 3.95 -12.44 1.16
CA PHE A 51 2.93 -12.40 2.21
C PHE A 51 1.56 -12.71 1.63
N LYS A 52 0.72 -13.45 2.36
CA LYS A 52 -0.64 -13.81 1.90
C LYS A 52 -1.55 -12.58 1.85
N VAL A 53 -1.62 -11.92 0.70
CA VAL A 53 -2.45 -10.72 0.45
C VAL A 53 -3.84 -11.05 -0.09
N GLY A 54 -4.08 -12.29 -0.51
CA GLY A 54 -5.37 -12.77 -1.03
C GLY A 54 -6.60 -12.34 -0.20
N PRO A 55 -6.62 -12.45 1.15
CA PRO A 55 -7.74 -12.01 1.96
C PRO A 55 -8.04 -10.50 1.83
N LEU A 56 -7.01 -9.66 1.74
CA LEU A 56 -7.18 -8.22 1.50
C LEU A 56 -7.74 -8.00 0.11
N ALA A 57 -7.17 -8.61 -0.93
CA ALA A 57 -7.65 -8.47 -2.30
C ALA A 57 -9.13 -8.84 -2.44
N GLN A 58 -9.58 -9.94 -1.82
CA GLN A 58 -10.99 -10.33 -1.78
C GLN A 58 -11.86 -9.31 -1.04
N ALA A 59 -11.36 -8.67 0.02
CA ALA A 59 -12.07 -7.59 0.70
C ALA A 59 -12.19 -6.33 -0.17
N LEU A 60 -11.15 -6.01 -0.97
CA LEU A 60 -11.18 -4.91 -1.93
C LEU A 60 -12.21 -5.19 -3.03
N GLU A 61 -12.18 -6.37 -3.64
CA GLU A 61 -13.12 -6.75 -4.71
C GLU A 61 -14.58 -6.75 -4.23
N ARG A 62 -14.86 -7.29 -3.03
CA ARG A 62 -16.20 -7.24 -2.44
C ARG A 62 -16.67 -5.82 -2.19
N THR A 63 -15.77 -4.95 -1.75
CA THR A 63 -16.08 -3.53 -1.51
C THR A 63 -16.31 -2.77 -2.82
N LEU A 64 -15.55 -3.08 -3.87
CA LEU A 64 -15.71 -2.47 -5.18
C LEU A 64 -17.04 -2.85 -5.85
N LYS A 65 -17.48 -4.10 -5.65
CA LYS A 65 -18.75 -4.62 -6.17
C LYS A 65 -19.96 -4.26 -5.29
N SER A 66 -19.75 -3.65 -4.13
CA SER A 66 -20.85 -3.21 -3.27
C SER A 66 -21.28 -1.78 -3.60
N GLY A 67 -22.44 -1.36 -3.07
CA GLY A 67 -22.88 0.03 -3.15
C GLY A 67 -22.05 1.01 -2.30
N ASP A 68 -21.00 0.55 -1.61
CA ASP A 68 -20.21 1.35 -0.66
C ASP A 68 -18.85 1.78 -1.21
N ALA A 69 -18.54 1.50 -2.48
CA ALA A 69 -17.21 1.72 -3.05
C ALA A 69 -16.73 3.17 -2.89
N GLU A 70 -17.60 4.15 -3.09
CA GLU A 70 -17.29 5.57 -2.92
C GLU A 70 -16.99 5.93 -1.45
N ARG A 71 -17.86 5.50 -0.53
CA ARG A 71 -17.69 5.69 0.92
C ARG A 71 -16.38 5.06 1.42
N ARG A 72 -15.93 3.99 0.77
CA ARG A 72 -14.73 3.23 1.11
C ARG A 72 -13.57 3.46 0.14
N ALA A 73 -13.58 4.54 -0.64
CA ALA A 73 -12.56 4.79 -1.67
C ALA A 73 -11.13 4.79 -1.11
N ARG A 74 -10.92 5.36 0.09
CA ARG A 74 -9.60 5.36 0.74
C ARG A 74 -9.13 3.97 1.14
N PHE A 75 -10.03 3.13 1.63
CA PHE A 75 -9.73 1.74 1.95
C PHE A 75 -9.33 0.96 0.67
N LEU A 76 -10.05 1.18 -0.43
CA LEU A 76 -9.72 0.59 -1.73
C LEU A 76 -8.34 1.05 -2.22
N CYS A 77 -8.10 2.36 -2.21
CA CYS A 77 -6.87 2.96 -2.68
C CYS A 77 -5.65 2.54 -1.85
N GLU A 78 -5.75 2.60 -0.52
CA GLU A 78 -4.67 2.21 0.38
C GLU A 78 -4.37 0.71 0.32
N GLY A 79 -5.41 -0.13 0.28
CA GLY A 79 -5.24 -1.57 0.15
C GLY A 79 -4.53 -1.95 -1.15
N MET A 80 -4.92 -1.34 -2.27
CA MET A 80 -4.27 -1.55 -3.55
C MET A 80 -2.82 -1.05 -3.53
N ALA A 81 -2.56 0.12 -2.95
CA ALA A 81 -1.21 0.66 -2.82
C ALA A 81 -0.28 -0.24 -1.96
N LYS A 82 -0.79 -0.81 -0.86
CA LYS A 82 -0.02 -1.73 -0.03
C LYS A 82 0.31 -3.04 -0.76
N ILE A 83 -0.65 -3.62 -1.48
CA ILE A 83 -0.39 -4.81 -2.31
C ILE A 83 0.65 -4.50 -3.39
N ALA A 84 0.52 -3.34 -4.05
CA ALA A 84 1.48 -2.90 -5.07
C ALA A 84 2.89 -2.70 -4.50
N ALA A 85 3.01 -2.12 -3.30
CA ALA A 85 4.30 -1.93 -2.64
C ALA A 85 4.98 -3.26 -2.32
N VAL A 86 4.24 -4.26 -1.81
CA VAL A 86 4.77 -5.60 -1.57
C VAL A 86 5.20 -6.26 -2.89
N ALA A 87 4.36 -6.18 -3.93
CA ALA A 87 4.69 -6.72 -5.24
C ALA A 87 5.97 -6.11 -5.82
N ALA A 88 6.13 -4.78 -5.73
CA ALA A 88 7.32 -4.08 -6.20
C ALA A 88 8.59 -4.51 -5.43
N LEU A 89 8.50 -4.70 -4.11
CA LEU A 89 9.61 -5.21 -3.31
C LEU A 89 10.01 -6.64 -3.70
N VAL A 90 9.03 -7.49 -4.00
CA VAL A 90 9.27 -8.86 -4.50
C VAL A 90 9.94 -8.82 -5.87
N GLU A 91 9.45 -8.01 -6.80
CA GLU A 91 10.04 -7.86 -8.15
C GLU A 91 11.47 -7.32 -8.09
N ALA A 92 11.76 -6.42 -7.15
CA ALA A 92 13.10 -5.92 -6.90
C ALA A 92 14.04 -6.93 -6.21
N GLY A 93 13.56 -8.13 -5.86
CA GLY A 93 14.34 -9.13 -5.13
C GLY A 93 14.72 -8.69 -3.71
N SER A 94 13.94 -7.79 -3.10
CA SER A 94 14.26 -7.24 -1.79
C SER A 94 14.08 -8.31 -0.70
N PRO A 95 15.09 -8.54 0.17
CA PRO A 95 14.95 -9.46 1.29
C PRO A 95 13.96 -8.93 2.34
N PHE A 96 13.57 -7.66 2.27
CA PHE A 96 12.69 -7.00 3.22
C PHE A 96 11.21 -7.03 2.82
N ALA A 97 10.85 -7.69 1.72
CA ALA A 97 9.47 -7.72 1.21
C ALA A 97 8.48 -8.30 2.24
N ALA A 98 8.83 -9.43 2.86
CA ALA A 98 8.00 -10.08 3.87
C ALA A 98 7.86 -9.22 5.13
N LEU A 99 8.97 -8.66 5.64
CA LEU A 99 8.97 -7.78 6.81
C LEU A 99 8.16 -6.49 6.58
N TYR A 100 8.26 -5.88 5.39
CA TYR A 100 7.41 -4.75 5.02
C TYR A 100 5.93 -5.17 5.02
N ALA A 101 5.60 -6.29 4.41
CA ALA A 101 4.23 -6.77 4.34
C ALA A 101 3.66 -7.04 5.74
N GLU A 102 4.39 -7.75 6.60
CA GLU A 102 3.96 -8.06 7.97
C GLU A 102 3.65 -6.80 8.78
N THR A 103 4.53 -5.80 8.71
CA THR A 103 4.35 -4.55 9.45
C THR A 103 3.22 -3.66 8.92
N ARG A 104 2.85 -3.78 7.63
CA ARG A 104 1.82 -2.92 6.99
C ARG A 104 0.47 -3.60 6.77
N LEU A 105 0.44 -4.93 6.75
CA LEU A 105 -0.71 -5.78 6.44
C LEU A 105 -1.01 -6.84 7.52
N GLY A 106 -0.12 -7.04 8.49
CA GLY A 106 -0.37 -7.91 9.64
C GLY A 106 -1.46 -7.36 10.56
N ALA A 107 -1.93 -8.18 11.51
CA ALA A 107 -3.05 -7.81 12.38
C ALA A 107 -2.70 -6.72 13.42
N THR A 108 -1.42 -6.58 13.77
CA THR A 108 -0.95 -5.65 14.80
C THR A 108 -0.50 -4.34 14.16
N HIS A 109 -1.18 -3.25 14.50
CA HIS A 109 -0.83 -1.91 14.05
C HIS A 109 -0.75 -0.95 15.23
N PHE A 110 0.37 -0.24 15.32
CA PHE A 110 0.55 0.87 16.24
C PHE A 110 0.56 2.19 15.45
N ALA A 111 0.05 3.25 16.06
CA ALA A 111 -0.01 4.57 15.43
C ALA A 111 1.36 5.26 15.33
N GLN A 112 2.36 4.79 16.09
CA GLN A 112 3.68 5.40 16.18
C GLN A 112 4.70 4.58 15.38
N TYR A 113 5.64 5.27 14.73
CA TYR A 113 6.83 4.62 14.17
C TYR A 113 7.72 4.06 15.29
N GLY A 114 8.52 3.03 14.97
CA GLY A 114 9.42 2.37 15.93
C GLY A 114 8.77 1.26 16.78
N ALA A 115 7.48 1.00 16.59
CA ALA A 115 6.75 -0.06 17.31
C ALA A 115 6.76 -1.43 16.61
N ALA A 116 7.35 -1.51 15.42
CA ALA A 116 7.48 -2.78 14.69
C ALA A 116 8.66 -3.59 15.24
N ASP A 117 8.45 -4.89 15.44
CA ASP A 117 9.56 -5.82 15.63
C ASP A 117 10.26 -6.05 14.29
N LEU A 118 11.53 -5.69 14.22
CA LEU A 118 12.35 -5.85 13.02
C LEU A 118 13.29 -7.06 13.11
N GLY A 119 13.33 -7.74 14.26
CA GLY A 119 14.34 -8.74 14.58
C GLY A 119 15.75 -8.25 14.23
N ASP A 120 16.53 -9.13 13.62
CA ASP A 120 17.92 -8.84 13.20
C ASP A 120 18.01 -7.97 11.92
N ALA A 121 16.89 -7.68 11.25
CA ALA A 121 16.89 -6.91 10.00
C ALA A 121 17.09 -5.40 10.22
N GLY A 122 17.01 -4.92 11.47
CA GLY A 122 17.08 -3.49 11.81
C GLY A 122 18.34 -2.80 11.27
N THR A 123 19.52 -3.36 11.56
CA THR A 123 20.80 -2.80 11.11
C THR A 123 20.89 -2.78 9.58
N ALA A 124 20.58 -3.89 8.92
CA ALA A 124 20.64 -3.99 7.46
C ALA A 124 19.67 -3.01 6.76
N LEU A 125 18.50 -2.76 7.35
CA LEU A 125 17.54 -1.78 6.84
C LEU A 125 18.08 -0.34 6.94
N ILE A 126 18.70 0.00 8.07
CA ILE A 126 19.30 1.31 8.31
C ILE A 126 20.47 1.50 7.35
N ASP A 127 21.37 0.53 7.26
CA ASP A 127 22.54 0.58 6.37
C ASP A 127 22.12 0.75 4.90
N ARG A 128 21.06 0.07 4.46
CA ARG A 128 20.50 0.26 3.10
C ARG A 128 19.91 1.66 2.91
N ALA A 129 19.21 2.20 3.90
CA ALA A 129 18.47 3.46 3.78
C ALA A 129 19.35 4.70 3.94
N LEU A 130 20.42 4.58 4.71
CA LEU A 130 21.39 5.64 5.01
C LEU A 130 22.77 5.34 4.42
N ALA A 131 22.85 4.41 3.46
CA ALA A 131 24.07 4.15 2.71
C ALA A 131 24.62 5.49 2.19
N ALA A 132 25.84 5.82 2.61
CA ALA A 132 26.56 7.02 2.19
C ALA A 132 26.94 6.96 0.71
#